data_AF-A0AA92QXP3-F1
#
_entry.id   AF-A0AA92QXP3-F1
#
_cell.length_a   1.000
_cell.length_b   1.000
_cell.length_c   1.000
_cell.angle_alpha   90.00
_cell.angle_beta   90.00
_cell.angle_gamma   90.00
#
_symmetry.space_group_name_H-M   'P 1'
#
loop_
_entity.id
_entity.type
_entity.pdbx_description
1 polymer ?
#
loop_
_entity_poly.entity_id
_entity_poly.type
_entity_poly.pdbx_seq_one_letter_code
_entity_poly.pdbx_strand_id
1 'polypeptide(L)'
;MSDIPKSERSESPLRAQHMIYNIRKRITAELMATFGYSQKRFEKHIKAVTAYVVNEEEREELAAKIREQEEDFNLWFIQQERARVLTFCQDISVHMRAANTIWPDYWSEYEERRLQWDKAMECCNMLQDELQYIAEALPADKNKYTGIVLEIEHLFNTIKSLRQSDNRFKKHLKGPKRKAAGDS
;
A
#
# COMPACT_ATOMS: atom_id res chain seq x y z
N MET A 1 -19.35 -21.63 -15.59
CA MET A 1 -19.16 -20.97 -14.27
C MET A 1 -18.97 -22.07 -13.24
N SER A 2 -18.04 -21.95 -12.29
CA SER A 2 -17.76 -23.01 -11.31
C SER A 2 -18.88 -23.16 -10.27
N ASP A 3 -19.36 -24.39 -10.06
CA ASP A 3 -20.48 -24.77 -9.17
C ASP A 3 -20.17 -24.69 -7.65
N ILE A 4 -18.99 -24.21 -7.28
CA ILE A 4 -18.59 -24.08 -5.87
C ILE A 4 -19.15 -22.78 -5.30
N PRO A 5 -19.83 -22.78 -4.13
CA PRO A 5 -20.26 -21.57 -3.43
C PRO A 5 -19.12 -20.58 -3.23
N LYS A 6 -19.34 -19.27 -3.39
CA LYS A 6 -18.27 -18.25 -3.27
C LYS A 6 -17.48 -18.34 -1.95
N SER A 7 -18.14 -18.76 -0.86
CA SER A 7 -17.54 -18.99 0.46
C SER A 7 -16.59 -20.19 0.54
N GLU A 8 -16.72 -21.15 -0.37
CA GLU A 8 -15.95 -22.40 -0.41
C GLU A 8 -14.89 -22.42 -1.50
N ARG A 9 -14.82 -21.37 -2.32
CA ARG A 9 -13.80 -21.23 -3.36
C ARG A 9 -12.45 -20.95 -2.71
N SER A 10 -11.46 -21.76 -3.05
CA SER A 10 -10.07 -21.46 -2.69
C SER A 10 -9.61 -20.18 -3.39
N GLU A 11 -8.96 -19.31 -2.64
CA GLU A 11 -8.37 -18.10 -3.21
C GLU A 11 -7.28 -18.49 -4.23
N SER A 12 -7.37 -17.91 -5.43
CA SER A 12 -6.47 -18.24 -6.53
C SER A 12 -5.31 -17.26 -6.60
N PRO A 13 -4.05 -17.73 -6.80
CA PRO A 13 -2.91 -16.85 -7.05
C PRO A 13 -3.14 -15.88 -8.21
N LEU A 14 -3.87 -16.32 -9.25
CA LEU A 14 -4.21 -15.48 -10.40
C LEU A 14 -5.15 -14.34 -10.00
N ARG A 15 -6.14 -14.62 -9.14
CA ARG A 15 -7.04 -13.58 -8.61
C ARG A 15 -6.25 -12.52 -7.85
N ALA A 16 -5.33 -12.95 -6.99
CA ALA A 16 -4.50 -12.04 -6.21
C ALA A 16 -3.59 -11.18 -7.13
N GLN A 17 -3.04 -11.76 -8.21
CA GLN A 17 -2.30 -10.99 -9.23
C GLN A 17 -3.16 -9.93 -9.94
N HIS A 18 -4.41 -10.27 -10.30
CA HIS A 18 -5.34 -9.30 -10.88
C HIS A 18 -5.68 -8.17 -9.90
N MET A 19 -5.82 -8.48 -8.61
CA MET A 19 -6.08 -7.47 -7.56
C MET A 19 -4.92 -6.47 -7.45
N ILE A 20 -3.66 -6.94 -7.39
CA ILE A 20 -2.49 -6.05 -7.38
C ILE A 20 -2.48 -5.15 -8.63
N TYR A 21 -2.75 -5.73 -9.80
CA TYR A 21 -2.74 -4.96 -11.05
C TYR A 21 -3.79 -3.85 -11.05
N ASN A 22 -4.99 -4.11 -10.51
CA ASN A 22 -6.03 -3.11 -10.36
C ASN A 22 -5.65 -2.03 -9.34
N ILE A 23 -5.13 -2.43 -8.16
CA ILE A 23 -4.63 -1.50 -7.14
C ILE A 23 -3.55 -0.58 -7.72
N ARG A 24 -2.57 -1.16 -8.44
CA ARG A 24 -1.49 -0.40 -9.08
C ARG A 24 -2.02 0.58 -10.13
N LYS A 25 -3.03 0.21 -10.92
CA LYS A 25 -3.68 1.13 -11.87
C LYS A 25 -4.35 2.31 -11.16
N ARG A 26 -5.11 2.04 -10.10
CA ARG A 26 -5.80 3.08 -9.32
C ARG A 26 -4.81 4.02 -8.65
N ILE A 27 -3.77 3.47 -8.01
CA ILE A 27 -2.70 4.26 -7.40
C ILE A 27 -1.98 5.10 -8.45
N THR A 28 -1.65 4.54 -9.61
CA THR A 28 -1.03 5.31 -10.71
C THR A 28 -1.91 6.48 -11.16
N ALA A 29 -3.24 6.29 -11.21
CA ALA A 29 -4.17 7.37 -11.52
C ALA A 29 -4.16 8.48 -10.45
N GLU A 30 -4.17 8.13 -9.16
CA GLU A 30 -4.07 9.11 -8.07
C GLU A 30 -2.70 9.81 -8.03
N LEU A 31 -1.62 9.09 -8.33
CA LEU A 31 -0.28 9.65 -8.45
C LEU A 31 -0.21 10.71 -9.55
N MET A 32 -0.81 10.45 -10.71
CA MET A 32 -0.92 11.44 -11.80
C MET A 32 -1.73 12.66 -11.36
N ALA A 33 -2.81 12.46 -10.60
CA ALA A 33 -3.66 13.51 -10.03
C ALA A 33 -3.10 14.16 -8.75
N THR A 34 -1.78 14.15 -8.56
CA THR A 34 -1.06 14.77 -7.42
C THR A 34 -1.64 14.39 -6.06
N PHE A 35 -1.99 13.11 -5.87
CA PHE A 35 -2.56 12.63 -4.61
C PHE A 35 -3.86 13.35 -4.19
N GLY A 36 -4.63 13.83 -5.16
CA GLY A 36 -5.87 14.55 -4.89
C GLY A 36 -5.64 15.90 -4.20
N TYR A 37 -4.44 16.48 -4.34
CA TYR A 37 -4.13 17.83 -3.91
C TYR A 37 -5.18 18.81 -4.43
N SER A 38 -5.73 19.62 -3.52
CA SER A 38 -6.80 20.55 -3.85
C SER A 38 -6.38 21.98 -3.54
N GLN A 39 -6.17 22.78 -4.59
CA GLN A 39 -5.88 24.21 -4.45
C GLN A 39 -6.95 24.91 -3.60
N LYS A 40 -8.22 24.53 -3.76
CA LYS A 40 -9.32 25.08 -2.96
C LYS A 40 -9.17 24.78 -1.46
N ARG A 41 -8.73 23.58 -1.09
CA ARG A 41 -8.48 23.21 0.31
C ARG A 41 -7.24 23.92 0.84
N PHE A 42 -6.21 24.04 0.02
CA PHE A 42 -4.99 24.77 0.34
C PHE A 42 -5.27 26.26 0.62
N GLU A 43 -6.00 26.94 -0.27
CA GLU A 43 -6.40 28.34 -0.04
C GLU A 43 -7.28 28.51 1.23
N LYS A 44 -8.13 27.52 1.53
CA LYS A 44 -8.91 27.54 2.78
C LYS A 44 -8.02 27.37 4.01
N HIS A 45 -6.98 26.55 3.92
CA HIS A 45 -5.99 26.38 4.98
C HIS A 45 -5.24 27.69 5.23
N ILE A 46 -4.69 28.31 4.18
CA ILE A 46 -3.99 29.60 4.28
C ILE A 46 -4.87 30.66 4.95
N LYS A 47 -6.12 30.80 4.49
CA LYS A 47 -7.09 31.73 5.09
C LYS A 47 -7.35 31.46 6.57
N ALA A 48 -7.37 30.20 6.98
CA ALA A 48 -7.58 29.83 8.38
C ALA A 48 -6.35 30.16 9.24
N VAL A 49 -5.14 29.90 8.72
CA VAL A 49 -3.89 30.18 9.42
C VAL A 49 -3.63 31.68 9.55
N THR A 50 -4.03 32.50 8.56
CA THR A 50 -3.83 33.96 8.62
C THR A 50 -5.01 34.75 9.22
N ALA A 51 -6.09 34.07 9.64
CA ALA A 51 -7.32 34.71 10.12
C ALA A 51 -7.13 35.62 11.35
N TYR A 52 -6.07 35.41 12.13
CA TYR A 52 -5.78 36.18 13.33
C TYR A 52 -5.21 37.58 13.05
N VAL A 53 -4.69 37.83 11.84
CA VAL A 53 -4.11 39.12 11.47
C VAL A 53 -5.24 40.10 11.16
N VAL A 54 -5.31 41.24 11.86
CA VAL A 54 -6.41 42.21 11.73
C VAL A 54 -6.23 43.14 10.53
N ASN A 55 -4.99 43.55 10.24
CA ASN A 55 -4.66 44.38 9.09
C ASN A 55 -4.74 43.56 7.80
N GLU A 56 -5.51 44.02 6.82
CA GLU A 56 -5.73 43.29 5.56
C GLU A 56 -4.46 43.20 4.71
N GLU A 57 -3.66 44.27 4.65
CA GLU A 57 -2.42 44.30 3.85
C GLU A 57 -1.37 43.35 4.43
N GLU A 58 -1.17 43.39 5.76
CA GLU A 58 -0.28 42.45 6.46
C GLU A 58 -0.78 41.00 6.37
N ARG A 59 -2.10 40.79 6.37
CA ARG A 59 -2.71 39.46 6.20
C ARG A 59 -2.43 38.91 4.80
N GLU A 60 -2.57 39.73 3.76
CA GLU A 60 -2.29 39.34 2.38
C GLU A 60 -0.81 39.04 2.17
N GLU A 61 0.10 39.86 2.70
CA GLU A 61 1.55 39.62 2.63
C GLU A 61 1.95 38.32 3.35
N LEU A 62 1.41 38.10 4.55
CA LEU A 62 1.67 36.86 5.30
C LEU A 62 1.10 35.64 4.56
N ALA A 63 -0.12 35.75 4.02
CA ALA A 63 -0.74 34.69 3.24
C ALA A 63 0.07 34.36 1.98
N ALA A 64 0.65 35.36 1.30
CA ALA A 64 1.51 35.15 0.15
C ALA A 64 2.80 34.40 0.50
N LYS A 65 3.46 34.78 1.60
CA LYS A 65 4.68 34.09 2.09
C LYS A 65 4.41 32.65 2.49
N ILE A 66 3.32 32.40 3.23
CA ILE A 66 2.92 31.05 3.64
C ILE A 66 2.57 30.20 2.41
N ARG A 67 1.84 30.79 1.44
CA ARG A 67 1.47 30.10 0.19
C ARG A 67 2.72 29.60 -0.54
N GLU A 68 3.70 30.46 -0.75
CA GLU A 68 4.95 30.10 -1.45
C GLU A 68 5.69 28.98 -0.72
N GLN A 69 5.89 29.10 0.60
CA GLN A 69 6.62 28.11 1.40
C GLN A 69 5.91 26.75 1.43
N GLU A 70 4.60 26.74 1.67
CA GLU A 70 3.84 25.50 1.76
C GLU A 70 3.60 24.85 0.39
N GLU A 71 3.47 25.63 -0.69
CA GLU A 71 3.35 25.09 -2.04
C GLU A 71 4.63 24.37 -2.49
N ASP A 72 5.80 24.97 -2.24
CA ASP A 72 7.09 24.33 -2.51
C ASP A 72 7.26 23.03 -1.71
N PHE A 73 6.90 23.05 -0.42
CA PHE A 73 6.91 21.85 0.43
C PHE A 73 5.96 20.77 -0.12
N ASN A 74 4.73 21.14 -0.48
CA ASN A 74 3.73 20.21 -1.00
C ASN A 74 4.20 19.55 -2.30
N LEU A 75 4.80 20.30 -3.22
CA LEU A 75 5.34 19.75 -4.47
C LEU A 75 6.49 18.78 -4.23
N TRP A 76 7.45 19.15 -3.37
CA TRP A 76 8.55 18.27 -2.98
C TRP A 76 8.04 16.99 -2.31
N PHE A 77 7.09 17.12 -1.37
CA PHE A 77 6.50 16.01 -0.64
C PHE A 77 5.78 15.04 -1.58
N ILE A 78 4.93 15.57 -2.48
CA ILE A 78 4.23 14.78 -3.50
C ILE A 78 5.22 13.98 -4.35
N GLN A 79 6.36 14.57 -4.74
CA GLN A 79 7.36 13.87 -5.54
C GLN A 79 8.03 12.73 -4.78
N GLN A 80 8.40 12.93 -3.51
CA GLN A 80 8.99 11.87 -2.69
C GLN A 80 8.01 10.72 -2.47
N GLU A 81 6.78 11.06 -2.11
CA GLU A 81 5.76 10.05 -1.81
C GLU A 81 5.30 9.27 -3.05
N ARG A 82 5.37 9.90 -4.23
CA ARG A 82 5.14 9.19 -5.49
C ARG A 82 6.10 8.02 -5.68
N ALA A 83 7.38 8.22 -5.39
CA ALA A 83 8.38 7.18 -5.54
C ALA A 83 8.15 6.04 -4.53
N ARG A 84 7.92 6.37 -3.26
CA ARG A 84 7.71 5.39 -2.18
C ARG A 84 6.49 4.51 -2.43
N VAL A 85 5.35 5.12 -2.75
CA VAL A 85 4.10 4.40 -3.06
C VAL A 85 4.25 3.48 -4.28
N LEU A 86 4.98 3.93 -5.32
CA LEU A 86 5.25 3.10 -6.50
C LEU A 86 6.13 1.89 -6.16
N THR A 87 7.16 2.07 -5.35
CA THR A 87 8.04 0.99 -4.90
C THR A 87 7.25 -0.07 -4.13
N PHE A 88 6.44 0.31 -3.14
CA PHE A 88 5.65 -0.66 -2.38
C PHE A 88 4.68 -1.45 -3.28
N CYS A 89 4.02 -0.81 -4.25
CA CYS A 89 3.17 -1.51 -5.22
C CYS A 89 3.94 -2.53 -6.08
N GLN A 90 5.16 -2.19 -6.46
CA GLN A 90 6.02 -3.09 -7.24
C GLN A 90 6.51 -4.26 -6.39
N ASP A 91 6.93 -4.01 -5.16
CA ASP A 91 7.44 -5.02 -4.24
C ASP A 91 6.39 -6.07 -3.88
N ILE A 92 5.12 -5.68 -3.68
CA ILE A 92 4.02 -6.63 -3.52
C ILE A 92 3.97 -7.60 -4.72
N SER A 93 4.08 -7.06 -5.94
CA SER A 93 4.05 -7.87 -7.16
C SER A 93 5.26 -8.81 -7.26
N VAL A 94 6.45 -8.31 -6.91
CA VAL A 94 7.71 -9.06 -6.95
C VAL A 94 7.66 -10.23 -5.97
N HIS A 95 7.33 -9.97 -4.71
CA HIS A 95 7.26 -11.00 -3.67
C HIS A 95 6.18 -12.04 -3.95
N MET A 96 5.01 -11.63 -4.44
CA MET A 96 3.98 -12.59 -4.83
C MET A 96 4.39 -13.46 -6.01
N ARG A 97 5.10 -12.91 -7.00
CA ARG A 97 5.63 -13.71 -8.12
C ARG A 97 6.70 -14.68 -7.62
N ALA A 98 7.64 -14.21 -6.81
CA ALA A 98 8.69 -15.04 -6.21
C ALA A 98 8.10 -16.21 -5.41
N ALA A 99 7.10 -15.94 -4.56
CA ALA A 99 6.39 -16.98 -3.80
C ALA A 99 5.78 -18.03 -4.75
N ASN A 100 5.10 -17.61 -5.81
CA ASN A 100 4.46 -18.51 -6.76
C ASN A 100 5.43 -19.35 -7.58
N THR A 101 6.64 -18.85 -7.85
CA THR A 101 7.70 -19.59 -8.58
C THR A 101 8.26 -20.75 -7.77
N ILE A 102 8.25 -20.67 -6.43
CA ILE A 102 8.81 -21.71 -5.58
C ILE A 102 7.80 -22.86 -5.46
N TRP A 103 8.16 -24.07 -5.90
CA TRP A 103 7.39 -25.28 -5.68
C TRP A 103 8.05 -26.12 -4.57
N PRO A 104 7.51 -26.15 -3.33
CA PRO A 104 8.23 -26.76 -2.23
C PRO A 104 8.27 -28.28 -2.28
N ASP A 105 9.45 -28.86 -2.48
CA ASP A 105 9.75 -30.27 -2.25
C ASP A 105 10.54 -30.47 -0.95
N TYR A 106 11.31 -29.47 -0.53
CA TYR A 106 12.07 -29.44 0.72
C TYR A 106 11.56 -28.41 1.72
N TRP A 107 11.81 -28.64 3.01
CA TRP A 107 11.45 -27.69 4.07
C TRP A 107 12.02 -26.28 3.87
N SER A 108 13.24 -26.16 3.35
CA SER A 108 13.87 -24.86 3.07
C SER A 108 13.12 -24.05 2.02
N GLU A 109 12.63 -24.71 0.96
CA GLU A 109 11.84 -24.06 -0.10
C GLU A 109 10.46 -23.66 0.41
N TYR A 110 9.87 -24.49 1.28
CA TYR A 110 8.62 -24.17 1.95
C TYR A 110 8.75 -22.92 2.83
N GLU A 111 9.81 -22.84 3.62
CA GLU A 111 10.12 -21.67 4.46
C GLU A 111 10.36 -20.41 3.60
N GLU A 112 11.13 -20.51 2.53
CA GLU A 112 11.38 -19.39 1.61
C GLU A 112 10.09 -18.91 0.94
N ARG A 113 9.25 -19.83 0.44
CA ARG A 113 7.94 -19.48 -0.13
C ARG A 113 7.06 -18.72 0.87
N ARG A 114 7.03 -19.15 2.12
CA ARG A 114 6.29 -18.46 3.19
C ARG A 114 6.85 -17.08 3.47
N LEU A 115 8.17 -16.95 3.53
CA LEU A 115 8.84 -15.67 3.72
C LEU A 115 8.47 -14.68 2.61
N GLN A 116 8.40 -15.12 1.36
CA GLN A 116 7.96 -14.27 0.24
C GLN A 116 6.50 -13.81 0.41
N TRP A 117 5.60 -14.67 0.90
CA TRP A 117 4.24 -14.23 1.23
C TRP A 117 4.21 -13.22 2.38
N ASP A 118 5.02 -13.42 3.41
CA ASP A 118 5.11 -12.51 4.56
C ASP A 118 5.62 -11.13 4.12
N LYS A 119 6.65 -11.08 3.26
CA LYS A 119 7.14 -9.83 2.65
C LYS A 119 6.08 -9.15 1.79
N ALA A 120 5.31 -9.90 1.00
CA ALA A 120 4.21 -9.31 0.23
C ALA A 120 3.13 -8.68 1.14
N MET A 121 2.82 -9.33 2.27
CA MET A 121 1.89 -8.80 3.28
C MET A 121 2.45 -7.57 3.98
N GLU A 122 3.76 -7.54 4.28
CA GLU A 122 4.46 -6.38 4.84
C GLU A 122 4.36 -5.17 3.90
N CYS A 123 4.62 -5.36 2.60
CA CYS A 123 4.48 -4.29 1.62
C CYS A 123 3.03 -3.76 1.52
N CYS A 124 2.01 -4.62 1.67
CA CYS A 124 0.62 -4.16 1.76
C CYS A 124 0.36 -3.26 2.97
N ASN A 125 0.99 -3.53 4.12
CA ASN A 125 0.86 -2.68 5.30
C ASN A 125 1.61 -1.36 5.12
N MET A 126 2.87 -1.41 4.65
CA MET A 126 3.65 -0.20 4.35
C MET A 126 2.92 0.73 3.38
N LEU A 127 2.27 0.16 2.35
CA LEU A 127 1.48 0.93 1.40
C LEU A 127 0.25 1.58 2.06
N GLN A 128 -0.43 0.90 2.97
CA GLN A 128 -1.57 1.47 3.70
C GLN A 128 -1.13 2.62 4.61
N ASP A 129 -0.05 2.43 5.36
CA ASP A 129 0.50 3.44 6.26
C ASP A 129 0.93 4.69 5.50
N GLU A 130 1.60 4.52 4.35
CA GLU A 130 2.03 5.64 3.52
C GLU A 130 0.84 6.40 2.91
N LEU A 131 -0.18 5.69 2.41
CA LEU A 131 -1.40 6.32 1.89
C LEU A 131 -2.15 7.09 2.98
N GLN A 132 -2.16 6.58 4.22
CA GLN A 132 -2.74 7.26 5.36
C GLN A 132 -1.93 8.53 5.70
N TYR A 133 -0.61 8.44 5.74
CA TYR A 133 0.27 9.58 6.02
C TYR A 133 0.11 10.68 4.97
N ILE A 134 0.08 10.33 3.68
CA ILE A 134 -0.18 11.28 2.58
C ILE A 134 -1.54 11.97 2.76
N ALA A 135 -2.57 11.22 3.13
CA ALA A 135 -3.91 11.76 3.34
C ALA A 135 -4.01 12.70 4.56
N GLU A 136 -3.09 12.57 5.53
CA GLU A 136 -2.99 13.45 6.70
C GLU A 136 -2.11 14.68 6.45
N ALA A 137 -1.01 14.52 5.72
CA ALA A 137 -0.03 15.57 5.47
C ALA A 137 -0.46 16.55 4.37
N LEU A 138 -1.18 16.09 3.34
CA LEU A 138 -1.60 16.94 2.24
C LEU A 138 -3.03 17.48 2.42
N PRO A 139 -3.34 18.68 1.90
CA PRO A 139 -4.71 19.19 1.79
C PRO A 139 -5.48 18.44 0.67
N ALA A 140 -5.66 17.13 0.86
CA ALA A 140 -6.26 16.21 -0.09
C ALA A 140 -7.67 15.77 0.32
N ASP A 141 -8.40 15.17 -0.62
CA ASP A 141 -9.68 14.52 -0.33
C ASP A 141 -9.48 13.09 0.19
N LYS A 142 -9.53 12.94 1.52
CA LYS A 142 -9.35 11.66 2.22
C LYS A 142 -10.25 10.53 1.70
N ASN A 143 -11.44 10.87 1.20
CA ASN A 143 -12.39 9.88 0.70
C ASN A 143 -11.90 9.11 -0.54
N LYS A 144 -10.94 9.68 -1.29
CA LYS A 144 -10.35 9.01 -2.46
C LYS A 144 -9.50 7.79 -2.06
N TYR A 145 -8.85 7.86 -0.90
CA TYR A 145 -7.95 6.81 -0.41
C TYR A 145 -8.67 5.65 0.23
N THR A 146 -9.81 5.90 0.88
CA THR A 146 -10.59 4.86 1.58
C THR A 146 -10.87 3.66 0.68
N GLY A 147 -11.29 3.90 -0.57
CA GLY A 147 -11.57 2.82 -1.51
C GLY A 147 -10.32 2.05 -1.99
N ILE A 148 -9.14 2.67 -1.97
CA ILE A 148 -7.87 2.00 -2.32
C ILE A 148 -7.38 1.18 -1.12
N VAL A 149 -7.44 1.75 0.08
CA VAL A 149 -7.05 1.09 1.34
C VAL A 149 -7.87 -0.19 1.54
N LEU A 150 -9.19 -0.16 1.33
CA LEU A 150 -10.04 -1.35 1.42
C LEU A 150 -9.67 -2.45 0.41
N GLU A 151 -9.24 -2.07 -0.81
CA GLU A 151 -8.75 -3.05 -1.79
C GLU A 151 -7.41 -3.65 -1.38
N ILE A 152 -6.51 -2.85 -0.79
CA ILE A 152 -5.23 -3.33 -0.26
C ILE A 152 -5.47 -4.28 0.91
N GLU A 153 -6.40 -3.96 1.82
CA GLU A 153 -6.79 -4.85 2.91
C GLU A 153 -7.39 -6.17 2.38
N HIS A 154 -8.23 -6.10 1.35
CA HIS A 154 -8.73 -7.30 0.70
C HIS A 154 -7.59 -8.14 0.12
N LEU A 155 -6.62 -7.51 -0.56
CA LEU A 155 -5.43 -8.17 -1.09
C LEU A 155 -4.59 -8.81 0.03
N PHE A 156 -4.33 -8.11 1.12
CA PHE A 156 -3.63 -8.64 2.29
C PHE A 156 -4.28 -9.94 2.79
N ASN A 157 -5.61 -9.93 2.94
CA ASN A 157 -6.36 -11.09 3.39
C ASN A 157 -6.35 -12.25 2.38
N THR A 158 -6.35 -11.94 1.07
CA THR A 158 -6.16 -12.94 0.02
C THR A 158 -4.76 -13.57 0.09
N ILE A 159 -3.70 -12.77 0.25
CA ILE A 159 -2.33 -13.28 0.40
C ILE A 159 -2.20 -14.15 1.65
N LYS A 160 -2.78 -13.70 2.77
CA LYS A 160 -2.82 -14.46 4.03
C LYS A 160 -3.47 -15.83 3.83
N SER A 161 -4.58 -15.90 3.08
CA SER A 161 -5.27 -17.14 2.73
C SER A 161 -4.42 -18.04 1.82
N LEU A 162 -3.73 -17.47 0.83
CA LEU A 162 -2.79 -18.21 -0.03
C LEU A 162 -1.64 -18.83 0.78
N ARG A 163 -1.03 -18.06 1.68
CA ARG A 163 0.01 -18.54 2.60
C ARG A 163 -0.50 -19.66 3.53
N GLN A 164 -1.77 -19.62 3.94
CA GLN A 164 -2.39 -20.71 4.70
C GLN A 164 -2.62 -21.95 3.84
N SER A 165 -3.00 -21.77 2.57
CA SER A 165 -3.21 -22.88 1.62
C SER A 165 -1.93 -23.68 1.38
N ASP A 166 -0.75 -23.08 1.56
CA ASP A 166 0.54 -23.75 1.44
C ASP A 166 0.74 -24.84 2.52
N ASN A 167 -0.06 -24.87 3.59
CA ASN A 167 -0.06 -25.98 4.55
C ASN A 167 -0.28 -27.36 3.89
N ARG A 168 -0.88 -27.41 2.69
CA ARG A 168 -1.00 -28.64 1.90
C ARG A 168 0.34 -29.33 1.62
N PHE A 169 1.43 -28.55 1.48
CA PHE A 169 2.74 -29.09 1.13
C PHE A 169 3.37 -29.88 2.28
N LYS A 170 3.03 -29.57 3.55
CA LYS A 170 3.66 -30.16 4.75
C LYS A 170 3.71 -31.68 4.78
N LYS A 171 2.74 -32.35 4.16
CA LYS A 171 2.64 -33.82 4.13
C LYS A 171 3.69 -34.49 3.24
N HIS A 172 4.29 -33.73 2.32
CA HIS A 172 5.17 -34.25 1.27
C HIS A 172 6.58 -33.67 1.30
N LEU A 173 6.87 -32.78 2.27
CA LEU A 173 8.17 -32.13 2.38
C LEU A 173 9.27 -33.10 2.81
N LYS A 174 10.41 -33.01 2.12
CA LYS A 174 11.64 -33.75 2.40
C LYS A 174 12.62 -32.90 3.21
N GLY A 175 13.60 -33.60 3.79
CA GLY A 175 14.70 -32.98 4.54
C GLY A 175 14.34 -32.60 5.97
N PRO A 176 15.32 -32.15 6.76
CA PRO A 176 15.09 -31.72 8.12
C PRO A 176 14.34 -30.38 8.12
N LYS A 177 13.32 -30.28 8.98
CA LYS A 177 12.79 -28.98 9.39
C LYS A 177 13.90 -28.24 10.15
N ARG A 178 14.16 -26.97 9.84
CA ARG A 178 15.09 -26.16 10.63
C ARG A 178 14.65 -26.24 12.10
N LYS A 179 15.54 -26.72 12.98
CA LYS A 179 15.31 -26.68 14.43
C LYS A 179 15.27 -25.21 14.84
N ALA A 180 14.29 -24.83 15.66
CA ALA A 180 14.28 -23.50 16.24
C ALA A 180 15.57 -23.34 17.07
N ALA A 181 16.22 -22.17 16.97
CA ALA A 181 17.34 -21.84 17.83
C ALA A 181 16.82 -21.82 19.28
N GLY A 182 17.06 -22.90 20.02
CA GLY A 182 16.49 -23.15 21.35
C GLY A 182 16.34 -24.63 21.73
N ASP A 183 16.39 -25.55 20.76
CA ASP A 183 16.30 -27.01 21.02
C ASP A 183 17.68 -27.71 21.11
N SER A 184 18.66 -27.07 21.76
CA SER A 184 19.99 -27.63 22.02
C SER A 184 20.42 -27.42 23.45
#